data_AF-Q9JMJ2-F1
#
_entry.id   AF-Q9JMJ2-F1
#
_cell.length_a   1.000
_cell.length_b   1.000
_cell.length_c   1.000
_cell.angle_alpha   90.00
_cell.angle_beta   90.00
_cell.angle_gamma   90.00
#
_symmetry.space_group_name_H-M   'P 1'
#
loop_
_entity.id
_entity.type
_entity.pdbx_description
1 polymer ?
#
loop_
_entity_poly.entity_id
_entity_poly.type
_entity_poly.pdbx_seq_one_letter_code
_entity_poly.pdbx_strand_id
1 'polypeptide(L)'
;MAEDAAEDAAAAAVEPATRPAAGPALWRLPEELLLLICSYLDTRALGRLAQVCRWLRRFTSCDLLWRPIARASLNTGFTRLGTDLMAGIPVKERVKLSQNWRLGRCRDRILLKWRYSQMPWMQLQDASLYLSQANFILAYQFRPDGASLNRRPFRVFSGHDEDVCHFVLANSHIVSAGGDGKIGVHKIHSTFTVKYSAHEQEVNCVDCKGGIIVSGSRDRTAKVWPLASGRLGQCLHTIQTEDRVWSIAISPLLSSFVTGTACCGHFSPLRIWDLNSGQLITHLGSDFPPGAGVLDVMYESPSTLLSCGYDTYVRYWDLRTSTRKCVMEWEEPHDSTFYCLQTDGNHLLATGSSYYGLVRLWDRRQRACLHAFSLTSTPLSSPVYCLRFTTRHLYAALSYNLHVLDFQNP
;
A
#
# COMPACT_ATOMS: atom_id res chain seq x y z
N MET A 1 -54.45 -8.98 25.49
CA MET A 1 -54.02 -7.58 25.67
C MET A 1 -52.61 -7.49 25.11
N ALA A 2 -52.46 -6.87 23.93
CA ALA A 2 -51.21 -6.57 23.22
C ALA A 2 -50.10 -7.64 23.34
N GLU A 3 -50.19 -8.64 22.47
CA GLU A 3 -49.06 -9.44 22.00
C GLU A 3 -48.14 -8.60 21.07
N ASP A 4 -46.93 -9.13 20.84
CA ASP A 4 -45.89 -8.71 19.90
C ASP A 4 -44.95 -7.59 20.37
N ALA A 5 -43.63 -7.72 20.38
CA ALA A 5 -42.75 -8.74 19.85
C ALA A 5 -41.42 -8.73 20.64
N ALA A 6 -41.07 -9.87 21.23
CA ALA A 6 -39.70 -10.14 21.64
C ALA A 6 -38.99 -10.77 20.44
N GLU A 7 -38.10 -10.02 19.79
CA GLU A 7 -37.27 -10.53 18.70
C GLU A 7 -36.29 -11.59 19.24
N ASP A 8 -36.58 -12.84 18.90
CA ASP A 8 -35.71 -14.00 19.06
C ASP A 8 -34.42 -13.82 18.25
N ALA A 9 -33.36 -13.37 18.92
CA ALA A 9 -31.99 -13.50 18.43
C ALA A 9 -31.55 -14.96 18.51
N ALA A 10 -31.95 -15.77 17.53
CA ALA A 10 -31.51 -17.14 17.35
C ALA A 10 -29.99 -17.18 17.03
N ALA A 11 -29.17 -17.18 18.08
CA ALA A 11 -27.76 -17.52 17.98
C ALA A 11 -27.64 -18.98 17.54
N ALA A 12 -27.24 -19.19 16.28
CA ALA A 12 -27.05 -20.50 15.69
C ALA A 12 -26.08 -21.35 16.55
N ALA A 13 -26.64 -22.29 17.31
CA ALA A 13 -25.91 -23.25 18.11
C ALA A 13 -25.09 -24.15 17.18
N VAL A 14 -23.77 -23.98 17.18
CA VAL A 14 -22.84 -24.85 16.45
C VAL A 14 -22.77 -26.20 17.18
N GLU A 15 -23.51 -27.19 16.70
CA GLU A 15 -23.42 -28.57 17.22
C GLU A 15 -21.95 -29.05 17.25
N PRO A 16 -21.49 -29.67 18.34
CA PRO A 16 -20.14 -30.22 18.40
C PRO A 16 -20.02 -31.40 17.43
N ALA A 17 -19.31 -31.19 16.32
CA ALA A 17 -18.94 -32.25 15.40
C ALA A 17 -17.98 -33.22 16.11
N THR A 18 -18.54 -34.21 16.80
CA THR A 18 -17.78 -35.26 17.48
C THR A 18 -16.99 -36.04 16.45
N ARG A 19 -15.70 -36.26 16.75
CA ARG A 19 -14.80 -37.09 15.94
C ARG A 19 -15.42 -38.48 15.75
N PRO A 20 -15.50 -39.02 14.52
CA PRO A 20 -16.13 -40.32 14.30
C PRO A 20 -15.36 -41.42 15.05
N ALA A 21 -16.07 -42.19 15.89
CA ALA A 21 -15.49 -43.28 16.69
C ALA A 21 -14.97 -44.45 15.84
N ALA A 22 -15.58 -44.67 14.68
CA ALA A 22 -15.21 -45.68 13.71
C ALA A 22 -14.76 -45.02 12.39
N GLY A 23 -13.56 -45.36 11.93
CA GLY A 23 -13.01 -44.92 10.66
C GLY A 23 -11.60 -45.47 10.41
N PRO A 24 -11.05 -45.28 9.20
CA PRO A 24 -9.66 -45.58 8.87
C PRO A 24 -8.65 -45.20 9.96
N ALA A 25 -7.57 -45.97 10.09
CA ALA A 25 -6.55 -45.81 11.15
C ALA A 25 -5.98 -44.38 11.20
N LEU A 26 -5.88 -43.70 10.06
CA LEU A 26 -5.46 -42.30 9.97
C LEU A 26 -6.30 -41.37 10.86
N TRP A 27 -7.60 -41.63 11.01
CA TRP A 27 -8.51 -40.83 11.82
C TRP A 27 -8.46 -41.15 13.31
N ARG A 28 -7.58 -42.06 13.75
CA ARG A 28 -7.30 -42.30 15.19
C ARG A 28 -6.05 -41.59 15.67
N LEU A 29 -5.25 -41.01 14.78
CA LEU A 29 -4.03 -40.29 15.13
C LEU A 29 -4.32 -39.03 15.99
N PRO A 30 -3.43 -38.61 16.90
CA PRO A 30 -3.53 -37.30 17.55
C PRO A 30 -3.75 -36.16 16.55
N GLU A 31 -4.49 -35.12 16.95
CA GLU A 31 -4.83 -34.00 16.05
C GLU A 31 -3.57 -33.31 15.49
N GLU A 32 -2.50 -33.23 16.28
CA GLU A 32 -1.21 -32.69 15.88
C GLU A 32 -0.57 -33.44 14.71
N LEU A 33 -0.61 -34.78 14.74
CA LEU A 33 -0.09 -35.60 13.65
C LEU A 33 -0.97 -35.46 12.40
N LEU A 34 -2.29 -35.36 12.57
CA LEU A 34 -3.17 -35.12 11.45
C LEU A 34 -2.94 -33.73 10.85
N LEU A 35 -2.68 -32.72 11.68
CA LEU A 35 -2.35 -31.37 11.23
C LEU A 35 -1.06 -31.39 10.41
N LEU A 36 -0.04 -32.10 10.91
CA LEU A 36 1.22 -32.29 10.19
C LEU A 36 1.01 -32.99 8.85
N ILE A 37 0.29 -34.12 8.82
CA ILE A 37 0.01 -34.86 7.58
C ILE A 37 -0.77 -33.99 6.58
N CYS A 38 -1.83 -33.33 7.04
CA CYS A 38 -2.65 -32.47 6.20
C CYS A 38 -1.92 -31.19 5.76
N SER A 39 -0.86 -30.76 6.45
CA SER A 39 -0.06 -29.60 6.04
C SER A 39 0.73 -29.84 4.74
N TYR A 40 0.95 -31.10 4.35
CA TYR A 40 1.56 -31.48 3.07
C TYR A 40 0.56 -31.57 1.91
N LEU A 41 -0.74 -31.42 2.17
CA LEU A 41 -1.77 -31.50 1.13
C LEU A 41 -1.92 -30.16 0.40
N ASP A 42 -2.15 -30.23 -0.91
CA ASP A 42 -2.51 -29.06 -1.70
C ASP A 42 -3.97 -28.62 -1.45
N THR A 43 -4.33 -27.43 -1.94
CA THR A 43 -5.68 -26.88 -1.73
C THR A 43 -6.78 -27.77 -2.31
N ARG A 44 -6.49 -28.49 -3.40
CA ARG A 44 -7.43 -29.43 -4.04
C ARG A 44 -7.64 -30.68 -3.21
N ALA A 45 -6.58 -31.27 -2.65
CA ALA A 45 -6.66 -32.42 -1.76
C ALA A 45 -7.35 -32.07 -0.44
N LEU A 46 -7.05 -30.89 0.15
CA LEU A 46 -7.78 -30.39 1.31
C LEU A 46 -9.28 -30.20 1.01
N GLY A 47 -9.60 -29.70 -0.19
CA GLY A 47 -10.99 -29.59 -0.66
C GLY A 47 -11.70 -30.94 -0.74
N ARG A 48 -11.05 -31.96 -1.29
CA ARG A 48 -11.57 -33.34 -1.35
C ARG A 48 -11.74 -33.94 0.05
N LEU A 49 -10.77 -33.74 0.94
CA LEU A 49 -10.82 -34.24 2.32
C LEU A 49 -11.95 -33.59 3.12
N ALA A 50 -12.24 -32.31 2.87
CA ALA A 50 -13.35 -31.58 3.49
C ALA A 50 -14.74 -32.13 3.12
N GLN A 51 -14.86 -32.88 2.02
CA GLN A 51 -16.12 -33.45 1.54
C GLN A 51 -16.45 -34.80 2.18
N VAL A 52 -15.50 -35.43 2.89
CA VAL A 52 -15.66 -36.79 3.43
C VAL A 52 -16.64 -36.84 4.60
N CYS A 53 -16.52 -35.94 5.59
CA CYS A 53 -17.44 -35.88 6.73
C CYS A 53 -17.42 -34.49 7.40
N ARG A 54 -18.40 -34.22 8.29
CA ARG A 54 -18.53 -32.93 9.00
C ARG A 54 -17.29 -32.60 9.85
N TRP A 55 -16.72 -33.59 10.53
CA TRP A 55 -15.50 -33.41 11.33
C TRP A 55 -14.32 -32.99 10.44
N LEU A 56 -14.08 -33.69 9.33
CA LEU A 56 -13.02 -33.34 8.38
C LEU A 56 -13.26 -31.99 7.71
N ARG A 57 -14.52 -31.62 7.45
CA ARG A 57 -14.87 -30.29 6.95
C ARG A 57 -14.46 -29.19 7.94
N ARG A 58 -14.69 -29.41 9.24
CA ARG A 58 -14.26 -28.48 10.30
C ARG A 58 -12.74 -28.46 10.44
N PHE A 59 -12.13 -29.64 10.51
CA PHE A 59 -10.68 -29.81 10.65
C PHE A 59 -9.90 -29.15 9.50
N THR A 60 -10.29 -29.42 8.26
CA THR A 60 -9.71 -28.78 7.05
C THR A 60 -10.05 -27.30 6.93
N SER A 61 -10.83 -26.72 7.83
CA SER A 61 -11.10 -25.28 7.86
C SER A 61 -10.34 -24.57 8.97
N CYS A 62 -9.55 -25.30 9.78
CA CYS A 62 -8.69 -24.73 10.80
C CYS A 62 -7.58 -23.87 10.20
N ASP A 63 -7.40 -22.65 10.71
CA ASP A 63 -6.42 -21.68 10.19
C ASP A 63 -4.98 -22.20 10.20
N LEU A 64 -4.62 -23.05 11.17
CA LEU A 64 -3.28 -23.64 11.28
C LEU A 64 -2.87 -24.40 10.00
N LEU A 65 -3.80 -25.11 9.36
CA LEU A 65 -3.54 -25.83 8.11
C LEU A 65 -3.34 -24.89 6.93
N TRP A 66 -4.01 -23.74 6.92
CA TRP A 66 -4.00 -22.82 5.79
C TRP A 66 -2.89 -21.77 5.89
N ARG A 67 -2.31 -21.54 7.07
CA ARG A 67 -1.22 -20.56 7.25
C ARG A 67 -0.03 -20.78 6.30
N PRO A 68 0.52 -22.00 6.13
CA PRO A 68 1.61 -22.22 5.18
C PRO A 68 1.22 -21.88 3.73
N ILE A 69 0.02 -22.29 3.31
CA ILE A 69 -0.53 -22.02 1.98
C ILE A 69 -0.73 -20.51 1.80
N ALA A 70 -1.25 -19.83 2.82
CA ALA A 70 -1.52 -18.39 2.80
C ALA A 70 -0.23 -17.58 2.68
N ARG A 71 0.85 -17.97 3.36
CA ARG A 71 2.16 -17.33 3.25
C ARG A 71 2.78 -17.47 1.86
N ALA A 72 2.49 -18.57 1.15
CA ALA A 72 2.93 -18.78 -0.23
C ALA A 72 2.01 -18.14 -1.28
N SER A 73 0.86 -17.61 -0.85
CA SER A 73 -0.18 -17.02 -1.70
C SER A 73 -0.08 -15.49 -1.74
N LEU A 74 -0.69 -14.86 -2.74
CA LEU A 74 -0.68 -13.40 -2.92
C LEU A 74 -1.70 -12.72 -1.99
N ASN A 75 -1.33 -11.60 -1.37
CA ASN A 75 -2.25 -10.69 -0.66
C ASN A 75 -3.22 -11.35 0.34
N THR A 76 -2.72 -12.29 1.15
CA THR A 76 -3.50 -12.97 2.19
C THR A 76 -3.50 -12.25 3.55
N GLY A 77 -2.83 -11.10 3.63
CA GLY A 77 -2.65 -10.35 4.87
C GLY A 77 -1.58 -10.91 5.80
N PHE A 78 -0.74 -11.85 5.31
CA PHE A 78 0.46 -12.28 6.01
C PHE A 78 1.68 -11.55 5.47
N THR A 79 2.48 -10.99 6.38
CA THR A 79 3.80 -10.46 6.00
C THR A 79 4.77 -11.61 5.72
N ARG A 80 5.92 -11.29 5.11
CA ARG A 80 7.02 -12.25 4.92
C ARG A 80 7.46 -12.95 6.22
N LEU A 81 7.45 -12.21 7.35
CA LEU A 81 7.79 -12.73 8.68
C LEU A 81 6.68 -13.61 9.28
N GLY A 82 5.49 -13.66 8.65
CA GLY A 82 4.36 -14.47 9.08
C GLY A 82 3.44 -13.76 10.08
N THR A 83 3.57 -12.45 10.27
CA THR A 83 2.62 -11.69 11.09
C THR A 83 1.26 -11.63 10.38
N ASP A 84 0.18 -11.92 11.12
CA ASP A 84 -1.18 -11.85 10.60
C ASP A 84 -1.73 -10.44 10.79
N LEU A 85 -1.94 -9.72 9.68
CA LEU A 85 -2.49 -8.37 9.68
C LEU A 85 -4.03 -8.35 9.68
N MET A 86 -4.69 -9.49 9.50
CA MET A 86 -6.13 -9.58 9.21
C MET A 86 -6.85 -10.64 10.07
N ALA A 87 -6.46 -10.79 11.34
CA ALA A 87 -6.90 -11.87 12.25
C ALA A 87 -8.43 -12.09 12.35
N GLY A 88 -9.27 -11.11 11.96
CA GLY A 88 -10.73 -11.24 11.94
C GLY A 88 -11.32 -12.02 10.75
N ILE A 89 -10.53 -12.43 9.76
CA ILE A 89 -11.00 -13.17 8.58
C ILE A 89 -10.40 -14.59 8.59
N PRO A 90 -11.17 -15.68 8.43
CA PRO A 90 -10.62 -17.03 8.35
C PRO A 90 -9.58 -17.18 7.23
N VAL A 91 -8.44 -17.81 7.51
CA VAL A 91 -7.29 -17.88 6.58
C VAL A 91 -7.67 -18.60 5.29
N LYS A 92 -8.51 -19.63 5.38
CA LYS A 92 -9.05 -20.36 4.22
C LYS A 92 -9.76 -19.44 3.22
N GLU A 93 -10.56 -18.48 3.70
CA GLU A 93 -11.26 -17.53 2.83
C GLU A 93 -10.28 -16.56 2.17
N ARG A 94 -9.23 -16.15 2.89
CA ARG A 94 -8.16 -15.30 2.32
C ARG A 94 -7.39 -16.03 1.22
N VAL A 95 -7.12 -17.33 1.37
CA VAL A 95 -6.47 -18.15 0.34
C VAL A 95 -7.35 -18.31 -0.89
N LYS A 96 -8.66 -18.48 -0.71
CA LYS A 96 -9.61 -18.49 -1.84
C LYS A 96 -9.57 -17.16 -2.60
N LEU A 97 -9.65 -16.05 -1.88
CA LEU A 97 -9.63 -14.71 -2.46
C LEU A 97 -8.28 -14.40 -3.13
N SER A 98 -7.17 -14.92 -2.62
CA SER A 98 -5.86 -14.85 -3.27
C SER A 98 -5.85 -15.43 -4.70
N GLN A 99 -6.70 -16.42 -4.99
CA GLN A 99 -6.83 -16.94 -6.36
C GLN A 99 -7.41 -15.89 -7.31
N ASN A 100 -8.28 -14.99 -6.83
CA ASN A 100 -8.82 -13.91 -7.65
C ASN A 100 -7.72 -12.89 -7.99
N TRP A 101 -6.84 -12.55 -7.05
CA TRP A 101 -5.65 -11.74 -7.32
C TRP A 101 -4.72 -12.39 -8.34
N ARG A 102 -4.44 -13.68 -8.16
CA ARG A 102 -3.56 -14.46 -9.05
C ARG A 102 -4.12 -14.62 -10.46
N LEU A 103 -5.44 -14.70 -10.61
CA LEU A 103 -6.13 -14.91 -11.89
C LEU A 103 -6.68 -13.61 -12.49
N GLY A 104 -6.48 -12.47 -11.83
CA GLY A 104 -6.98 -11.17 -12.29
C GLY A 104 -8.50 -11.07 -12.33
N ARG A 105 -9.20 -11.86 -11.49
CA ARG A 105 -10.66 -11.84 -11.41
C ARG A 105 -11.09 -10.73 -10.46
N CYS A 106 -11.59 -9.64 -11.02
CA CYS A 106 -12.14 -8.55 -10.23
C CYS A 106 -13.23 -7.81 -11.00
N ARG A 107 -14.06 -7.08 -10.26
CA ARG A 107 -15.01 -6.14 -10.81
C ARG A 107 -14.49 -4.71 -10.67
N ASP A 108 -14.30 -4.02 -11.80
CA ASP A 108 -13.96 -2.60 -11.83
C ASP A 108 -15.21 -1.73 -11.63
N ARG A 109 -15.10 -0.71 -10.77
CA ARG A 109 -16.11 0.31 -10.52
C ARG A 109 -15.47 1.65 -10.22
N ILE A 110 -16.13 2.73 -10.64
CA ILE A 110 -15.75 4.09 -10.28
C ILE A 110 -16.40 4.46 -8.95
N LEU A 111 -15.58 4.74 -7.94
CA LEU A 111 -16.01 5.16 -6.60
C LEU A 111 -16.36 6.65 -6.54
N LEU A 112 -15.49 7.49 -7.07
CA LEU A 112 -15.62 8.94 -7.09
C LEU A 112 -15.22 9.47 -8.46
N LYS A 113 -15.89 10.55 -8.88
CA LYS A 113 -15.56 11.32 -10.08
C LYS A 113 -15.47 12.78 -9.71
N TRP A 114 -14.60 13.50 -10.39
CA TRP A 114 -14.50 14.95 -10.23
C TRP A 114 -14.35 15.62 -11.61
N ARG A 115 -14.52 16.95 -11.62
CA ARG A 115 -14.74 17.72 -12.86
C ARG A 115 -13.46 18.14 -13.57
N TYR A 116 -12.38 18.37 -12.82
CA TYR A 116 -11.14 18.96 -13.32
C TYR A 116 -9.98 17.98 -13.15
N SER A 117 -9.00 17.99 -14.05
CA SER A 117 -7.83 17.11 -13.90
C SER A 117 -7.09 17.46 -12.62
N GLN A 118 -6.71 16.45 -11.84
CA GLN A 118 -5.95 16.58 -10.59
C GLN A 118 -4.84 15.52 -10.53
N MET A 119 -3.89 15.68 -9.60
CA MET A 119 -2.88 14.68 -9.26
C MET A 119 -3.19 14.11 -7.87
N PRO A 120 -4.23 13.27 -7.72
CA PRO A 120 -4.68 12.82 -6.42
C PRO A 120 -3.68 11.88 -5.74
N TRP A 121 -3.53 12.07 -4.44
CA TRP A 121 -2.85 11.18 -3.53
C TRP A 121 -3.85 10.57 -2.56
N MET A 122 -3.59 9.37 -2.06
CA MET A 122 -4.50 8.73 -1.11
C MET A 122 -3.81 7.85 -0.09
N GLN A 123 -4.48 7.70 1.06
CA GLN A 123 -4.08 6.80 2.11
C GLN A 123 -5.29 6.14 2.75
N LEU A 124 -5.15 4.87 3.10
CA LEU A 124 -6.14 4.11 3.83
C LEU A 124 -5.74 4.06 5.30
N GLN A 125 -6.70 4.28 6.18
CA GLN A 125 -6.53 4.05 7.61
C GLN A 125 -7.83 3.46 8.15
N ASP A 126 -7.75 2.24 8.67
CA ASP A 126 -8.89 1.47 9.16
C ASP A 126 -10.00 1.36 8.10
N ALA A 127 -11.21 1.82 8.43
CA ALA A 127 -12.37 1.89 7.53
C ALA A 127 -12.53 3.26 6.83
N SER A 128 -11.45 4.03 6.74
CA SER A 128 -11.45 5.38 6.17
C SER A 128 -10.49 5.51 5.00
N LEU A 129 -10.92 6.28 3.99
CA LEU A 129 -10.11 6.72 2.86
C LEU A 129 -9.83 8.22 3.02
N TYR A 130 -8.57 8.59 2.98
CA TYR A 130 -8.13 9.97 2.84
C TYR A 130 -7.69 10.18 1.39
N LEU A 131 -8.19 11.24 0.75
CA LEU A 131 -7.95 11.53 -0.67
C LEU A 131 -7.64 13.02 -0.82
N SER A 132 -6.54 13.37 -1.48
CA SER A 132 -6.32 14.76 -1.89
C SER A 132 -7.16 15.07 -3.13
N GLN A 133 -7.86 16.21 -3.07
CA GLN A 133 -8.56 16.78 -4.22
C GLN A 133 -8.26 18.27 -4.28
N ALA A 134 -7.49 18.67 -5.28
CA ALA A 134 -6.91 20.00 -5.39
C ALA A 134 -6.21 20.40 -4.08
N ASN A 135 -6.60 21.53 -3.48
CA ASN A 135 -6.03 22.07 -2.24
C ASN A 135 -6.67 21.52 -0.94
N PHE A 136 -7.45 20.45 -1.03
CA PHE A 136 -8.10 19.80 0.11
C PHE A 136 -7.65 18.35 0.29
N ILE A 137 -7.71 17.86 1.53
CA ILE A 137 -7.71 16.43 1.84
C ILE A 137 -9.09 16.07 2.39
N LEU A 138 -9.77 15.15 1.71
CA LEU A 138 -11.12 14.69 2.04
C LEU A 138 -11.06 13.32 2.70
N ALA A 139 -11.70 13.17 3.85
CA ALA A 139 -11.81 11.89 4.53
C ALA A 139 -13.21 11.29 4.32
N TYR A 140 -13.26 10.10 3.74
CA TYR A 140 -14.46 9.32 3.49
C TYR A 140 -14.48 8.06 4.33
N GLN A 141 -15.67 7.65 4.77
CA GLN A 141 -15.87 6.38 5.42
C GLN A 141 -16.35 5.35 4.40
N PHE A 142 -15.76 4.16 4.42
CA PHE A 142 -16.26 3.03 3.64
C PHE A 142 -17.59 2.53 4.21
N ARG A 143 -18.47 2.09 3.31
CA ARG A 143 -19.61 1.26 3.68
C ARG A 143 -19.12 -0.14 4.10
N PRO A 144 -19.96 -0.95 4.78
CA PRO A 144 -19.56 -2.27 5.26
C PRO A 144 -19.06 -3.24 4.17
N ASP A 145 -19.41 -3.01 2.90
CA ASP A 145 -18.92 -3.77 1.76
C ASP A 145 -17.42 -3.51 1.46
N GLY A 146 -16.87 -2.36 1.88
CA GLY A 146 -15.52 -1.90 1.52
C GLY A 146 -15.38 -1.46 0.05
N ALA A 147 -16.32 -1.84 -0.81
CA ALA A 147 -16.37 -1.49 -2.22
C ALA A 147 -17.15 -0.20 -2.52
N SER A 148 -17.72 0.45 -1.50
CA SER A 148 -18.49 1.68 -1.65
C SER A 148 -18.12 2.73 -0.60
N LEU A 149 -18.17 4.00 -0.97
CA LEU A 149 -17.96 5.14 -0.06
C LEU A 149 -19.27 5.83 0.32
N ASN A 150 -19.31 6.40 1.52
CA ASN A 150 -20.34 7.37 1.87
C ASN A 150 -20.27 8.58 0.95
N ARG A 151 -21.45 9.13 0.57
CA ARG A 151 -21.53 10.18 -0.46
C ARG A 151 -20.82 11.47 -0.08
N ARG A 152 -20.79 11.81 1.20
CA ARG A 152 -20.15 13.02 1.73
C ARG A 152 -18.92 12.63 2.54
N PRO A 153 -17.82 13.41 2.43
CA PRO A 153 -16.71 13.26 3.35
C PRO A 153 -17.18 13.58 4.78
N PHE A 154 -16.67 12.85 5.76
CA PHE A 154 -16.98 13.10 7.17
C PHE A 154 -16.04 14.14 7.79
N ARG A 155 -14.87 14.37 7.18
CA ARG A 155 -13.96 15.48 7.50
C ARG A 155 -13.35 16.05 6.23
N VAL A 156 -13.09 17.36 6.24
CA VAL A 156 -12.41 18.10 5.18
C VAL A 156 -11.26 18.85 5.84
N PHE A 157 -10.05 18.63 5.33
CA PHE A 157 -8.85 19.31 5.79
C PHE A 157 -8.42 20.28 4.70
N SER A 158 -8.45 21.57 5.00
CA SER A 158 -8.20 22.64 4.04
C SER A 158 -6.98 23.46 4.39
N GLY A 159 -6.48 24.15 3.37
CA GLY A 159 -5.76 25.40 3.57
C GLY A 159 -4.39 25.49 2.93
N HIS A 160 -4.01 24.54 2.07
CA HIS A 160 -3.04 24.88 1.03
C HIS A 160 -3.67 25.89 0.07
N ASP A 161 -2.83 26.78 -0.47
CA ASP A 161 -3.25 27.76 -1.48
C ASP A 161 -3.22 27.15 -2.89
N GLU A 162 -2.47 26.05 -3.06
CA GLU A 162 -2.38 25.25 -4.28
C GLU A 162 -2.66 23.75 -4.00
N ASP A 163 -2.48 22.91 -5.02
CA ASP A 163 -2.76 21.48 -4.93
C ASP A 163 -1.91 20.78 -3.86
N VAL A 164 -2.53 19.85 -3.13
CA VAL A 164 -1.84 18.94 -2.22
C VAL A 164 -1.18 17.84 -3.05
N CYS A 165 0.13 17.96 -3.26
CA CYS A 165 0.94 17.03 -4.05
C CYS A 165 1.10 15.66 -3.38
N HIS A 166 1.27 15.66 -2.05
CA HIS A 166 1.47 14.43 -1.29
C HIS A 166 1.03 14.62 0.17
N PHE A 167 0.61 13.56 0.83
CA PHE A 167 0.40 13.59 2.28
C PHE A 167 0.60 12.21 2.91
N VAL A 168 0.86 12.22 4.22
CA VAL A 168 0.99 11.02 5.03
C VAL A 168 0.17 11.12 6.32
N LEU A 169 -0.37 9.99 6.76
CA LEU A 169 -1.03 9.79 8.05
C LEU A 169 -0.01 9.20 9.02
N ALA A 170 0.38 9.98 10.04
CA ALA A 170 1.36 9.56 11.04
C ALA A 170 0.99 10.14 12.42
N ASN A 171 1.06 9.33 13.47
CA ASN A 171 0.87 9.77 14.87
C ASN A 171 -0.44 10.55 15.12
N SER A 172 -1.56 10.13 14.54
CA SER A 172 -2.84 10.88 14.57
C SER A 172 -2.81 12.27 13.92
N HIS A 173 -1.79 12.53 13.10
CA HIS A 173 -1.66 13.73 12.28
C HIS A 173 -1.75 13.36 10.79
N ILE A 174 -2.18 14.33 10.00
CA ILE A 174 -2.01 14.39 8.56
C ILE A 174 -0.90 15.40 8.31
N VAL A 175 0.15 14.98 7.65
CA VAL A 175 1.24 15.85 7.20
C VAL A 175 1.15 15.94 5.69
N SER A 176 0.87 17.13 5.17
CA SER A 176 0.64 17.40 3.75
C SER A 176 1.71 18.30 3.17
N ALA A 177 2.03 18.06 1.92
CA ALA A 177 2.92 18.86 1.09
C ALA A 177 2.11 19.48 -0.05
N GLY A 178 2.28 20.79 -0.24
CA GLY A 178 1.54 21.55 -1.25
C GLY A 178 2.43 22.13 -2.35
N GLY A 179 1.81 22.42 -3.50
CA GLY A 179 2.40 23.21 -4.58
C GLY A 179 2.80 24.62 -4.12
N ASP A 180 2.13 25.13 -3.10
CA ASP A 180 2.38 26.44 -2.47
C ASP A 180 3.69 26.55 -1.67
N GLY A 181 4.56 25.53 -1.71
CA GLY A 181 5.84 25.49 -0.98
C GLY A 181 5.70 25.26 0.52
N LYS A 182 4.49 24.96 1.01
CA LYS A 182 4.19 24.81 2.44
C LYS A 182 4.06 23.35 2.84
N ILE A 183 4.26 23.10 4.12
CA ILE A 183 3.83 21.86 4.79
C ILE A 183 2.64 22.18 5.69
N GLY A 184 1.57 21.39 5.56
CA GLY A 184 0.41 21.42 6.43
C GLY A 184 0.44 20.28 7.44
N VAL A 185 0.11 20.58 8.69
CA VAL A 185 -0.01 19.59 9.77
C VAL A 185 -1.37 19.71 10.41
N HIS A 186 -2.18 18.66 10.30
CA HIS A 186 -3.53 18.60 10.85
C HIS A 186 -3.65 17.46 11.84
N LYS A 187 -4.28 17.67 13.00
CA LYS A 187 -4.66 16.56 13.87
C LYS A 187 -5.95 15.91 13.36
N ILE A 188 -5.94 14.59 13.17
CA ILE A 188 -7.07 13.86 12.56
C ILE A 188 -8.36 14.03 13.37
N HIS A 189 -8.29 14.07 14.70
CA HIS A 189 -9.43 14.13 15.61
C HIS A 189 -9.65 15.50 16.28
N SER A 190 -8.90 16.54 15.89
CA SER A 190 -8.97 17.88 16.49
C SER A 190 -9.12 18.94 15.41
N THR A 191 -9.49 20.16 15.79
CA THR A 191 -9.48 21.34 14.91
C THR A 191 -8.08 21.94 14.72
N PHE A 192 -7.05 21.32 15.30
CA PHE A 192 -5.68 21.83 15.25
C PHE A 192 -5.13 21.69 13.83
N THR A 193 -4.75 22.82 13.26
CA THR A 193 -4.07 22.96 11.97
C THR A 193 -2.93 23.96 12.12
N VAL A 194 -1.76 23.61 11.59
CA VAL A 194 -0.61 24.50 11.48
C VAL A 194 -0.03 24.37 10.09
N LYS A 195 0.45 25.47 9.53
CA LYS A 195 1.18 25.50 8.27
C LYS A 195 2.40 26.37 8.41
N TYR A 196 3.45 26.00 7.71
CA TYR A 196 4.66 26.79 7.65
C TYR A 196 5.29 26.71 6.26
N SER A 197 5.90 27.81 5.84
CA SER A 197 6.67 27.87 4.60
C SER A 197 7.90 26.98 4.74
N ALA A 198 7.91 25.88 4.00
CA ALA A 198 8.95 24.88 4.10
C ALA A 198 10.03 25.08 3.03
N HIS A 199 9.60 25.37 1.80
CA HIS A 199 10.44 25.45 0.61
C HIS A 199 10.13 26.69 -0.22
N GLU A 200 11.03 27.04 -1.15
CA GLU A 200 10.86 28.18 -2.06
C GLU A 200 10.02 27.84 -3.30
N GLN A 201 9.84 26.54 -3.55
CA GLN A 201 9.07 25.98 -4.66
C GLN A 201 8.19 24.83 -4.17
N GLU A 202 7.46 24.19 -5.08
CA GLU A 202 6.51 23.12 -4.82
C GLU A 202 7.13 22.02 -3.95
N VAL A 203 6.41 21.59 -2.91
CA VAL A 203 6.80 20.44 -2.09
C VAL A 203 6.14 19.21 -2.70
N ASN A 204 6.91 18.46 -3.48
CA ASN A 204 6.37 17.33 -4.25
C ASN A 204 6.09 16.11 -3.37
N CYS A 205 6.85 15.93 -2.29
CA CYS A 205 6.77 14.76 -1.44
C CYS A 205 7.05 15.08 0.03
N VAL A 206 6.44 14.28 0.90
CA VAL A 206 6.65 14.35 2.34
C VAL A 206 6.48 12.96 2.96
N ASP A 207 7.33 12.62 3.90
CA ASP A 207 7.15 11.46 4.77
C ASP A 207 7.25 11.87 6.23
N CYS A 208 6.63 11.10 7.12
CA CYS A 208 6.63 11.35 8.54
C CYS A 208 6.68 10.05 9.34
N LYS A 209 7.68 9.93 10.21
CA LYS A 209 7.86 8.76 11.06
C LYS A 209 8.55 9.16 12.37
N GLY A 210 8.14 8.57 13.49
CA GLY A 210 8.78 8.78 14.78
C GLY A 210 8.78 10.23 15.27
N GLY A 211 7.84 11.06 14.81
CA GLY A 211 7.82 12.49 15.14
C GLY A 211 8.80 13.33 14.31
N ILE A 212 9.37 12.78 13.25
CA ILE A 212 10.18 13.52 12.26
C ILE A 212 9.40 13.61 10.95
N ILE A 213 9.43 14.77 10.33
CA ILE A 213 8.92 15.02 8.98
C ILE A 213 10.12 15.27 8.08
N VAL A 214 10.12 14.66 6.90
CA VAL A 214 11.08 14.96 5.84
C VAL A 214 10.31 15.37 4.60
N SER A 215 10.66 16.52 4.03
CA SER A 215 10.04 17.07 2.82
C SER A 215 11.05 17.17 1.68
N GLY A 216 10.58 17.00 0.45
CA GLY A 216 11.36 17.14 -0.77
C GLY A 216 10.66 18.05 -1.76
N SER A 217 11.44 18.92 -2.40
CA SER A 217 10.91 19.99 -3.23
C SER A 217 11.57 20.10 -4.59
N ARG A 218 10.87 20.81 -5.49
CA ARG A 218 11.41 21.29 -6.76
C ARG A 218 12.57 22.27 -6.57
N ASP A 219 12.70 22.91 -5.40
CA ASP A 219 13.82 23.80 -5.06
C ASP A 219 15.18 23.08 -4.91
N ARG A 220 15.22 21.76 -5.17
CA ARG A 220 16.41 20.91 -5.11
C ARG A 220 16.96 20.72 -3.70
N THR A 221 16.10 20.85 -2.70
CA THR A 221 16.43 20.56 -1.32
C THR A 221 15.48 19.51 -0.73
N ALA A 222 16.02 18.76 0.22
CA ALA A 222 15.24 18.03 1.21
C ALA A 222 15.40 18.70 2.57
N LYS A 223 14.33 18.81 3.35
CA LYS A 223 14.36 19.43 4.68
C LYS A 223 13.81 18.51 5.74
N VAL A 224 14.41 18.56 6.92
CA VAL A 224 14.04 17.75 8.09
C VAL A 224 13.42 18.64 9.15
N TRP A 225 12.26 18.23 9.68
CA TRP A 225 11.48 19.01 10.63
C TRP A 225 11.00 18.12 11.79
N PRO A 226 10.87 18.66 13.01
CA PRO A 226 10.27 17.94 14.12
C PRO A 226 8.74 18.12 14.12
N LEU A 227 8.00 17.03 14.30
CA LEU A 227 6.57 17.00 14.61
C LEU A 227 6.37 17.04 16.14
N ALA A 228 6.98 18.02 16.81
CA ALA A 228 6.82 18.25 18.24
C ALA A 228 6.17 19.60 18.47
N SER A 229 5.12 19.68 19.30
CA SER A 229 4.24 20.86 19.40
C SER A 229 4.96 22.20 19.63
N GLY A 230 6.11 22.22 20.31
CA GLY A 230 6.90 23.44 20.56
C GLY A 230 7.97 23.76 19.51
N ARG A 231 8.19 22.88 18.52
CA ARG A 231 9.24 23.06 17.49
C ARG A 231 8.69 22.92 16.06
N LEU A 232 7.36 22.88 15.90
CA LEU A 232 6.72 22.83 14.59
C LEU A 232 7.19 24.02 13.73
N GLY A 233 7.63 23.72 12.50
CA GLY A 233 8.17 24.72 11.58
C GLY A 233 9.64 25.11 11.81
N GLN A 234 10.31 24.57 12.85
CA GLN A 234 11.75 24.73 13.00
C GLN A 234 12.48 23.73 12.08
N CYS A 235 13.14 24.22 11.03
CA CYS A 235 13.99 23.38 10.19
C CYS A 235 15.21 22.90 10.99
N LEU A 236 15.43 21.58 11.03
CA LEU A 236 16.61 20.98 11.66
C LEU A 236 17.78 20.92 10.69
N HIS A 237 17.52 20.48 9.46
CA HIS A 237 18.51 20.34 8.40
C HIS A 237 17.92 20.75 7.06
N THR A 238 18.68 21.53 6.30
CA THR A 238 18.45 21.78 4.88
C THR A 238 19.53 21.06 4.10
N ILE A 239 19.13 20.10 3.27
CA ILE A 239 20.02 19.18 2.56
C ILE A 239 19.93 19.48 1.07
N GLN A 240 21.07 19.79 0.45
CA GLN A 240 21.16 20.03 -0.98
C GLN A 240 21.18 18.69 -1.73
N THR A 241 20.18 18.45 -2.57
CA THR A 241 20.04 17.18 -3.31
C THR A 241 20.58 17.26 -4.74
N GLU A 242 21.03 18.44 -5.19
CA GLU A 242 21.53 18.78 -6.53
C GLU A 242 20.47 18.72 -7.66
N ASP A 243 19.34 18.08 -7.42
CA ASP A 243 18.23 17.96 -8.37
C ASP A 243 16.87 17.96 -7.65
N ARG A 244 15.81 18.20 -8.40
CA ARG A 244 14.41 18.24 -7.94
C ARG A 244 14.04 16.92 -7.30
N VAL A 245 13.47 16.97 -6.10
CA VAL A 245 13.05 15.77 -5.35
C VAL A 245 11.61 15.46 -5.67
N TRP A 246 11.34 14.23 -6.11
CA TRP A 246 10.01 13.73 -6.45
C TRP A 246 9.45 12.78 -5.40
N SER A 247 10.30 12.01 -4.73
CA SER A 247 9.87 11.01 -3.75
C SER A 247 10.83 10.92 -2.56
N ILE A 248 10.30 10.59 -1.38
CA ILE A 248 11.05 10.44 -0.14
C ILE A 248 10.48 9.28 0.67
N ALA A 249 11.35 8.53 1.36
CA ALA A 249 10.94 7.61 2.41
C ALA A 249 11.91 7.61 3.59
N ILE A 250 11.38 7.64 4.81
CA ILE A 250 12.14 7.56 6.06
C ILE A 250 12.32 6.09 6.44
N SER A 251 13.58 5.72 6.74
CA SER A 251 13.94 4.39 7.21
C SER A 251 13.12 4.02 8.47
N PRO A 252 12.65 2.77 8.60
CA PRO A 252 11.99 2.31 9.82
C PRO A 252 12.85 2.43 11.08
N LEU A 253 14.19 2.51 10.97
CA LEU A 253 15.09 2.74 12.11
C LEU A 253 15.24 4.22 12.50
N LEU A 254 14.64 5.15 11.76
CA LEU A 254 14.77 6.60 11.98
C LEU A 254 16.22 7.13 11.94
N SER A 255 17.15 6.36 11.37
CA SER A 255 18.56 6.73 11.22
C SER A 255 18.84 7.45 9.90
N SER A 256 18.03 7.20 8.87
CA SER A 256 18.28 7.69 7.52
C SER A 256 16.98 7.83 6.75
N PHE A 257 17.05 8.51 5.61
CA PHE A 257 15.97 8.57 4.65
C PHE A 257 16.53 8.51 3.22
N VAL A 258 15.70 8.10 2.27
CA VAL A 258 16.04 8.04 0.86
C VAL A 258 15.30 9.15 0.11
N THR A 259 15.97 9.77 -0.85
CA THR A 259 15.38 10.72 -1.82
C THR A 259 15.44 10.11 -3.21
N GLY A 260 14.34 10.20 -3.95
CA GLY A 260 14.25 9.98 -5.39
C GLY A 260 14.15 11.32 -6.12
N THR A 261 15.09 11.60 -7.02
CA THR A 261 15.16 12.88 -7.77
C THR A 261 14.80 12.72 -9.24
N ALA A 262 14.78 13.82 -10.01
CA ALA A 262 14.44 13.85 -11.44
C ALA A 262 15.48 13.23 -12.39
N CYS A 263 16.68 12.91 -11.90
CA CYS A 263 17.79 12.36 -12.68
C CYS A 263 18.22 13.23 -13.87
N CYS A 264 18.17 14.56 -13.76
CA CYS A 264 18.57 15.48 -14.83
C CYS A 264 20.08 15.77 -14.87
N GLY A 265 20.80 15.45 -13.79
CA GLY A 265 22.26 15.60 -13.69
C GLY A 265 23.02 14.28 -13.91
N HIS A 266 24.33 14.31 -13.67
CA HIS A 266 25.22 13.15 -13.75
C HIS A 266 25.28 12.32 -12.46
N PHE A 267 24.24 12.41 -11.64
CA PHE A 267 24.21 11.77 -10.33
C PHE A 267 23.07 10.75 -10.26
N SER A 268 23.28 9.72 -9.46
CA SER A 268 22.21 8.77 -9.15
C SER A 268 20.97 9.49 -8.59
N PRO A 269 19.76 9.13 -9.07
CA PRO A 269 18.53 9.72 -8.58
C PRO A 269 18.13 9.22 -7.20
N LEU A 270 18.70 8.11 -6.72
CA LEU A 270 18.44 7.53 -5.41
C LEU A 270 19.62 7.82 -4.47
N ARG A 271 19.39 8.61 -3.44
CA ARG A 271 20.40 8.95 -2.43
C ARG A 271 19.86 8.70 -1.03
N ILE A 272 20.71 8.13 -0.17
CA ILE A 272 20.41 7.87 1.24
C ILE A 272 21.19 8.87 2.08
N TRP A 273 20.48 9.57 2.94
CA TRP A 273 20.99 10.62 3.79
C TRP A 273 20.86 10.22 5.25
N ASP A 274 21.83 10.61 6.07
CA ASP A 274 21.74 10.50 7.51
C ASP A 274 20.74 11.53 8.02
N LEU A 275 19.78 11.07 8.82
CA LEU A 275 18.72 11.91 9.34
C LEU A 275 19.24 12.87 10.41
N ASN A 276 20.31 12.51 11.13
CA ASN A 276 20.85 13.31 12.24
C ASN A 276 21.89 14.35 11.80
N SER A 277 22.76 14.02 10.84
CA SER A 277 23.78 14.94 10.35
C SER A 277 23.37 15.67 9.07
N GLY A 278 22.37 15.17 8.35
CA GLY A 278 22.01 15.64 7.01
C GLY A 278 23.03 15.31 5.92
N GLN A 279 24.05 14.49 6.25
CA GLN A 279 25.10 14.12 5.29
C GLN A 279 24.67 12.96 4.39
N LEU A 280 25.22 12.93 3.18
CA LEU A 280 25.03 11.83 2.25
C LEU A 280 25.74 10.58 2.79
N ILE A 281 25.00 9.49 3.02
CA ILE A 281 25.57 8.19 3.40
C ILE A 281 26.04 7.45 2.15
N THR A 282 25.15 7.31 1.17
CA THR A 282 25.42 6.56 -0.08
C THR A 282 24.40 6.95 -1.15
N HIS A 283 24.68 6.59 -2.40
CA HIS A 283 23.70 6.56 -3.48
C HIS A 283 23.39 5.11 -3.87
N LEU A 284 22.28 4.89 -4.57
CA LEU A 284 21.85 3.58 -5.07
C LEU A 284 21.91 3.54 -6.58
N GLY A 285 22.70 2.61 -7.14
CA GLY A 285 22.92 2.47 -8.57
C GLY A 285 23.71 3.62 -9.20
N SER A 286 24.44 3.34 -10.29
CA SER A 286 25.19 4.33 -11.07
C SER A 286 24.68 4.49 -12.50
N ASP A 287 24.00 3.47 -13.03
CA ASP A 287 23.78 3.31 -14.47
C ASP A 287 22.34 3.68 -14.88
N PHE A 288 21.85 4.80 -14.37
CA PHE A 288 20.54 5.32 -14.76
C PHE A 288 20.63 6.17 -16.03
N PRO A 289 19.73 6.00 -17.00
CA PRO A 289 19.68 6.88 -18.15
C PRO A 289 19.32 8.31 -17.71
N PRO A 290 19.80 9.36 -18.42
CA PRO A 290 19.39 10.73 -18.14
C PRO A 290 17.87 10.88 -18.18
N GLY A 291 17.29 11.52 -17.16
CA GLY A 291 15.85 11.68 -17.02
C GLY A 291 15.11 10.50 -16.36
N ALA A 292 15.83 9.49 -15.85
CA ALA A 292 15.30 8.40 -15.04
C ALA A 292 14.79 8.84 -13.65
N GLY A 293 13.89 9.82 -13.61
CA GLY A 293 13.37 10.37 -12.37
C GLY A 293 12.58 9.35 -11.55
N VAL A 294 12.80 9.32 -10.24
CA VAL A 294 12.17 8.36 -9.33
C VAL A 294 10.91 8.97 -8.71
N LEU A 295 9.75 8.50 -9.18
CA LEU A 295 8.44 9.04 -8.81
C LEU A 295 7.90 8.45 -7.51
N ASP A 296 8.32 7.23 -7.14
CA ASP A 296 7.90 6.61 -5.88
C ASP A 296 9.02 5.76 -5.28
N VAL A 297 9.10 5.77 -3.96
CA VAL A 297 10.09 5.03 -3.17
C VAL A 297 9.48 4.63 -1.83
N MET A 298 9.69 3.38 -1.42
CA MET A 298 9.23 2.91 -0.11
C MET A 298 10.22 1.96 0.54
N TYR A 299 10.41 2.11 1.86
CA TYR A 299 11.09 1.11 2.68
C TYR A 299 10.14 -0.04 3.03
N GLU A 300 10.58 -1.27 2.78
CA GLU A 300 9.91 -2.48 3.28
C GLU A 300 10.49 -2.94 4.63
N SER A 301 11.79 -2.69 4.82
CA SER A 301 12.52 -2.96 6.05
C SER A 301 13.67 -1.95 6.18
N PRO A 302 14.37 -1.88 7.32
CA PRO A 302 15.55 -1.02 7.45
C PRO A 302 16.62 -1.21 6.36
N SER A 303 16.70 -2.40 5.79
CA SER A 303 17.71 -2.77 4.79
C SER A 303 17.16 -2.90 3.38
N THR A 304 15.85 -2.84 3.17
CA THR A 304 15.25 -3.13 1.86
C THR A 304 14.23 -2.09 1.46
N LEU A 305 14.29 -1.66 0.20
CA LEU A 305 13.38 -0.67 -0.36
C LEU A 305 13.01 -0.99 -1.81
N LEU A 306 11.88 -0.46 -2.25
CA LEU A 306 11.40 -0.49 -3.62
C LEU A 306 11.42 0.94 -4.18
N SER A 307 11.72 1.07 -5.47
CA SER A 307 11.68 2.34 -6.19
C SER A 307 11.10 2.16 -7.59
N CYS A 308 10.40 3.16 -8.12
CA CYS A 308 9.95 3.17 -9.52
C CYS A 308 9.93 4.59 -10.09
N GLY A 309 9.89 4.71 -11.43
CA GLY A 309 9.87 6.02 -12.06
C GLY A 309 9.85 6.02 -13.58
N TYR A 310 10.48 7.05 -14.15
CA TYR A 310 10.51 7.34 -15.58
C TYR A 310 11.27 6.33 -16.42
N ASP A 311 12.19 5.57 -15.83
CA ASP A 311 12.97 4.57 -16.56
C ASP A 311 12.25 3.22 -16.71
N THR A 312 10.95 3.16 -16.39
CA THR A 312 10.06 2.02 -16.66
C THR A 312 10.38 0.74 -15.89
N TYR A 313 11.27 0.81 -14.89
CA TYR A 313 11.54 -0.31 -13.97
C TYR A 313 11.00 -0.04 -12.56
N VAL A 314 10.46 -1.10 -11.94
CA VAL A 314 10.47 -1.21 -10.48
C VAL A 314 11.75 -1.92 -10.06
N ARG A 315 12.45 -1.38 -9.07
CA ARG A 315 13.68 -1.97 -8.54
C ARG A 315 13.53 -2.31 -7.07
N TYR A 316 14.05 -3.49 -6.71
CA TYR A 316 14.19 -3.94 -5.34
C TYR A 316 15.65 -3.86 -4.91
N TRP A 317 15.89 -3.15 -3.82
CA TRP A 317 17.23 -2.92 -3.29
C TRP A 317 17.36 -3.61 -1.93
N ASP A 318 18.48 -4.30 -1.72
CA ASP A 318 18.90 -4.78 -0.42
C ASP A 318 20.27 -4.19 -0.10
N LEU A 319 20.26 -3.21 0.81
CA LEU A 319 21.42 -2.41 1.22
C LEU A 319 22.53 -3.26 1.84
N ARG A 320 22.22 -4.47 2.31
CA ARG A 320 23.20 -5.42 2.86
C ARG A 320 23.99 -6.13 1.78
N THR A 321 23.39 -6.29 0.60
CA THR A 321 24.03 -6.99 -0.52
C THR A 321 24.81 -6.04 -1.41
N SER A 322 24.21 -4.92 -1.80
CA SER A 322 24.84 -3.95 -2.70
C SER A 322 24.05 -2.66 -2.72
N THR A 323 24.76 -1.54 -2.74
CA THR A 323 24.22 -0.22 -3.10
C THR A 323 24.38 0.07 -4.59
N ARG A 324 25.20 -0.69 -5.33
CA ARG A 324 25.50 -0.40 -6.74
C ARG A 324 24.56 -1.06 -7.73
N LYS A 325 23.91 -2.15 -7.34
CA LYS A 325 23.00 -2.91 -8.21
C LYS A 325 21.78 -3.33 -7.43
N CYS A 326 20.60 -3.20 -8.04
CA CYS A 326 19.38 -3.73 -7.47
C CYS A 326 19.40 -5.27 -7.50
N VAL A 327 18.73 -5.89 -6.52
CA VAL A 327 18.64 -7.35 -6.40
C VAL A 327 17.68 -7.93 -7.44
N MET A 328 16.61 -7.18 -7.74
CA MET A 328 15.59 -7.58 -8.69
C MET A 328 14.99 -6.36 -9.38
N GLU A 329 14.59 -6.55 -10.63
CA GLU A 329 13.94 -5.53 -11.47
C GLU A 329 12.68 -6.13 -12.13
N TRP A 330 11.64 -5.31 -12.25
CA TRP A 330 10.42 -5.61 -13.01
C TRP A 330 10.21 -4.49 -14.02
N GLU A 331 10.28 -4.86 -15.29
CA GLU A 331 10.19 -3.93 -16.43
C GLU A 331 8.74 -3.78 -16.89
N GLU A 332 8.34 -2.55 -17.20
CA GLU A 332 7.06 -2.29 -17.83
C GLU A 332 7.09 -2.76 -19.31
N PRO A 333 6.18 -3.66 -19.75
CA PRO A 333 6.28 -4.31 -21.07
C PRO A 333 6.09 -3.41 -22.30
N HIS A 334 5.63 -2.19 -22.12
CA HIS A 334 5.24 -1.22 -23.15
C HIS A 334 5.95 0.13 -22.96
N ASP A 335 7.09 0.14 -22.26
CA ASP A 335 7.91 1.32 -22.02
C ASP A 335 7.12 2.49 -21.39
N SER A 336 6.15 2.17 -20.52
CA SER A 336 5.38 3.17 -19.77
C SER A 336 6.01 3.44 -18.41
N THR A 337 6.09 4.72 -18.05
CA THR A 337 6.63 5.17 -16.76
C THR A 337 5.75 4.71 -15.60
N PHE A 338 6.37 4.31 -14.48
CA PHE A 338 5.66 3.98 -13.25
C PHE A 338 5.53 5.20 -12.35
N TYR A 339 4.30 5.59 -12.03
CA TYR A 339 3.98 6.74 -11.17
C TYR A 339 3.92 6.37 -9.69
N CYS A 340 3.46 5.16 -9.38
CA CYS A 340 3.37 4.70 -8.01
C CYS A 340 3.51 3.18 -7.92
N LEU A 341 3.90 2.72 -6.74
CA LEU A 341 4.00 1.31 -6.40
C LEU A 341 3.39 1.02 -5.03
N GLN A 342 2.98 -0.22 -4.81
CA GLN A 342 2.51 -0.71 -3.51
C GLN A 342 2.77 -2.21 -3.39
N THR A 343 3.08 -2.69 -2.19
CA THR A 343 3.29 -4.12 -1.92
C THR A 343 2.53 -4.58 -0.68
N ASP A 344 2.24 -5.90 -0.61
CA ASP A 344 1.65 -6.55 0.56
C ASP A 344 2.70 -6.90 1.62
N GLY A 345 3.98 -6.57 1.37
CA GLY A 345 5.10 -6.95 2.22
C GLY A 345 5.45 -8.43 2.15
N ASN A 346 4.94 -9.14 1.14
CA ASN A 346 5.22 -10.54 0.88
C ASN A 346 5.52 -10.77 -0.62
N HIS A 347 4.52 -11.15 -1.41
CA HIS A 347 4.70 -11.58 -2.79
C HIS A 347 4.01 -10.67 -3.82
N LEU A 348 2.97 -9.94 -3.42
CA LEU A 348 2.26 -9.06 -4.33
C LEU A 348 2.99 -7.71 -4.44
N LEU A 349 3.20 -7.29 -5.67
CA LEU A 349 3.55 -5.92 -6.02
C LEU A 349 2.49 -5.40 -7.01
N ALA A 350 2.02 -4.19 -6.79
CA ALA A 350 1.10 -3.49 -7.67
C ALA A 350 1.73 -2.17 -8.12
N THR A 351 1.55 -1.80 -9.38
CA THR A 351 2.16 -0.61 -9.98
C THR A 351 1.17 0.14 -10.83
N GLY A 352 1.20 1.47 -10.78
CA GLY A 352 0.41 2.35 -11.62
C GLY A 352 1.29 2.99 -12.69
N SER A 353 0.88 2.95 -13.96
CA SER A 353 1.65 3.54 -15.05
C SER A 353 1.00 4.81 -15.65
N SER A 354 1.72 5.47 -16.55
CA SER A 354 1.34 6.79 -17.11
C SER A 354 0.20 6.76 -18.12
N TYR A 355 0.11 5.69 -18.90
CA TYR A 355 -0.81 5.62 -20.02
C TYR A 355 -2.04 4.76 -19.68
N TYR A 356 -3.22 5.23 -20.09
CA TYR A 356 -4.48 4.50 -20.03
C TYR A 356 -4.94 4.03 -18.62
N GLY A 357 -4.47 4.68 -17.55
CA GLY A 357 -4.83 4.30 -16.19
C GLY A 357 -4.47 2.86 -15.86
N LEU A 358 -3.34 2.40 -16.37
CA LEU A 358 -2.97 0.99 -16.36
C LEU A 358 -2.40 0.58 -15.00
N VAL A 359 -3.07 -0.37 -14.35
CA VAL A 359 -2.62 -1.00 -13.10
C VAL A 359 -2.08 -2.38 -13.43
N ARG A 360 -0.85 -2.68 -13.00
CA ARG A 360 -0.27 -4.02 -13.12
C ARG A 360 -0.09 -4.69 -11.78
N LEU A 361 -0.29 -6.01 -11.78
CA LEU A 361 0.01 -6.89 -10.66
C LEU A 361 1.18 -7.79 -11.02
N TRP A 362 2.07 -7.95 -10.06
CA TRP A 362 3.30 -8.72 -10.18
C TRP A 362 3.40 -9.70 -9.01
N ASP A 363 3.88 -10.90 -9.31
CA ASP A 363 4.42 -11.80 -8.28
C ASP A 363 5.92 -11.57 -8.22
N ARG A 364 6.41 -11.09 -7.08
CA ARG A 364 7.83 -10.74 -6.88
C ARG A 364 8.78 -11.92 -7.09
N ARG A 365 8.28 -13.15 -7.10
CA ARG A 365 9.06 -14.37 -7.34
C ARG A 365 9.40 -14.58 -8.81
N GLN A 366 8.81 -13.79 -9.71
CA GLN A 366 9.04 -13.86 -11.16
C GLN A 366 9.16 -12.46 -11.76
N ARG A 367 9.67 -12.37 -13.00
CA ARG A 367 9.78 -11.10 -13.75
C ARG A 367 8.52 -10.78 -14.56
N ALA A 368 7.79 -11.80 -14.98
CA ALA A 368 6.60 -11.62 -15.80
C ALA A 368 5.45 -11.00 -14.99
N CYS A 369 4.81 -10.00 -15.60
CA CYS A 369 3.55 -9.43 -15.12
C CYS A 369 2.48 -10.54 -15.02
N LEU A 370 1.67 -10.53 -13.97
CA LEU A 370 0.53 -11.42 -13.85
C LEU A 370 -0.65 -10.92 -14.68
N HIS A 371 -1.05 -9.68 -14.42
CA HIS A 371 -2.26 -9.07 -14.97
C HIS A 371 -2.10 -7.57 -15.12
N ALA A 372 -2.79 -7.02 -16.11
CA ALA A 372 -2.89 -5.59 -16.34
C ALA A 372 -4.36 -5.19 -16.46
N PHE A 373 -4.75 -4.11 -15.79
CA PHE A 373 -6.11 -3.57 -15.78
C PHE A 373 -6.09 -2.17 -16.36
N SER A 374 -6.77 -1.97 -17.50
CA SER A 374 -6.98 -0.65 -18.10
C SER A 374 -8.22 -0.02 -17.49
N LEU A 375 -8.03 0.97 -16.60
CA LEU A 375 -9.14 1.59 -15.87
C LEU A 375 -9.83 2.71 -16.66
N THR A 376 -9.14 3.28 -17.66
CA THR A 376 -9.76 4.25 -18.57
C THR A 376 -10.21 3.57 -19.85
N SER A 377 -11.45 3.83 -20.26
CA SER A 377 -11.94 3.56 -21.63
C SER A 377 -11.84 4.78 -22.53
N THR A 378 -11.55 5.95 -21.96
CA THR A 378 -11.48 7.22 -22.68
C THR A 378 -10.12 7.41 -23.35
N PRO A 379 -10.06 8.06 -24.52
CA PRO A 379 -8.79 8.40 -25.17
C PRO A 379 -7.93 9.40 -24.39
N LEU A 380 -8.52 10.08 -23.40
CA LEU A 380 -7.80 10.92 -22.45
C LEU A 380 -6.96 10.02 -21.53
N SER A 381 -5.68 9.89 -21.89
CA SER A 381 -4.69 9.17 -21.10
C SER A 381 -4.54 9.83 -19.74
N SER A 382 -4.59 9.01 -18.69
CA SER A 382 -4.41 9.45 -17.32
C SER A 382 -3.45 8.52 -16.59
N PRO A 383 -2.43 9.04 -15.89
CA PRO A 383 -1.60 8.24 -15.00
C PRO A 383 -2.41 7.70 -13.83
N VAL A 384 -1.98 6.54 -13.32
CA VAL A 384 -2.38 6.11 -11.98
C VAL A 384 -1.43 6.75 -10.98
N TYR A 385 -1.85 7.85 -10.36
CA TYR A 385 -1.01 8.64 -9.44
C TYR A 385 -0.77 7.96 -8.10
N CYS A 386 -1.74 7.19 -7.61
CA CYS A 386 -1.60 6.51 -6.33
C CYS A 386 -2.37 5.19 -6.32
N LEU A 387 -1.76 4.17 -5.69
CA LEU A 387 -2.34 2.86 -5.45
C LEU A 387 -2.36 2.54 -3.96
N ARG A 388 -3.51 2.04 -3.49
CA ARG A 388 -3.66 1.47 -2.14
C ARG A 388 -4.53 0.24 -2.27
N PHE A 389 -4.24 -0.79 -1.50
CA PHE A 389 -5.07 -1.97 -1.51
C PHE A 389 -5.22 -2.57 -0.12
N THR A 390 -6.34 -3.26 0.04
CA THR A 390 -6.60 -4.19 1.14
C THR A 390 -6.43 -5.60 0.62
N THR A 391 -6.69 -6.61 1.46
CA THR A 391 -6.74 -7.99 0.98
C THR A 391 -7.87 -8.22 -0.03
N ARG A 392 -8.91 -7.39 -0.07
CA ARG A 392 -10.13 -7.59 -0.87
C ARG A 392 -10.28 -6.65 -2.06
N HIS A 393 -9.71 -5.45 -1.95
CA HIS A 393 -9.95 -4.36 -2.91
C HIS A 393 -8.63 -3.67 -3.24
N LEU A 394 -8.46 -3.30 -4.51
CA LEU A 394 -7.42 -2.35 -4.94
C LEU A 394 -8.11 -1.04 -5.32
N TYR A 395 -7.60 0.07 -4.80
CA TYR A 395 -8.04 1.41 -5.13
C TYR A 395 -6.97 2.09 -5.98
N ALA A 396 -7.41 2.77 -7.04
CA ALA A 396 -6.53 3.45 -7.99
C ALA A 396 -7.03 4.87 -8.23
N ALA A 397 -6.19 5.86 -7.92
CA ALA A 397 -6.50 7.27 -8.11
C ALA A 397 -5.89 7.74 -9.44
N LEU A 398 -6.75 8.14 -10.38
CA LEU A 398 -6.40 8.68 -11.70
C LEU A 398 -6.74 10.17 -11.73
N SER A 399 -6.49 10.88 -12.83
CA SER A 399 -6.67 12.33 -12.91
C SER A 399 -8.11 12.85 -12.81
N TYR A 400 -9.14 12.03 -13.05
CA TYR A 400 -10.56 12.43 -13.06
C TYR A 400 -11.45 11.59 -12.15
N ASN A 401 -10.93 10.48 -11.61
CA ASN A 401 -11.72 9.48 -10.93
C ASN A 401 -10.88 8.59 -10.02
N LEU A 402 -11.56 8.04 -9.01
CA LEU A 402 -11.05 6.99 -8.14
C LEU A 402 -11.75 5.69 -8.51
N HIS A 403 -10.98 4.67 -8.86
CA HIS A 403 -11.47 3.33 -9.16
C HIS A 403 -11.31 2.38 -7.97
N VAL A 404 -12.16 1.38 -7.93
CA VAL A 404 -12.00 0.19 -7.08
C VAL A 404 -12.06 -1.06 -7.95
N LEU A 405 -11.07 -1.93 -7.81
CA LEU A 405 -11.09 -3.30 -8.29
C LEU A 405 -11.48 -4.20 -7.12
N ASP A 406 -12.70 -4.74 -7.17
CA ASP A 406 -13.23 -5.67 -6.16
C ASP A 406 -12.85 -7.11 -6.52
N PHE A 407 -11.94 -7.71 -5.74
CA PHE A 407 -11.52 -9.11 -5.86
C PHE A 407 -12.34 -10.05 -4.98
N GLN A 408 -13.21 -9.54 -4.10
CA GLN A 408 -14.09 -10.36 -3.29
C GLN A 408 -15.30 -10.85 -4.09
N ASN A 409 -15.91 -9.95 -4.86
CA ASN A 409 -17.08 -10.24 -5.71
C ASN A 409 -16.75 -9.97 -7.18
N PRO A 410 -15.90 -10.80 -7.81
CA PRO A 410 -15.46 -10.61 -9.19
C PRO A 410 -16.60 -10.66 -10.21
#